data_AF-A0A3D3P166-F1
#
_entry.id   AF-A0A3D3P166-F1
#
_cell.length_a   1.000
_cell.length_b   1.000
_cell.length_c   1.000
_cell.angle_alpha   90.00
_cell.angle_beta   90.00
_cell.angle_gamma   90.00
#
_symmetry.space_group_name_H-M   'P 1'
#
loop_
_entity.id
_entity.type
_entity.pdbx_description
1 polymer ?
#
loop_
_entity_poly.entity_id
_entity_poly.type
_entity_poly.pdbx_seq_one_letter_code
_entity_poly.pdbx_strand_id
1 'polypeptide(L)'
;TQFIDRSADLSLAFTNFYRENPFARASGELTQIGENLLKLPDGELGVESIWSDVEGYKWGALYILDRTNSSWKLDWENFAPYSTESWPRFINQLEGSSKEGTFRLLVRKRRTADDSNKISLSFYRPPNIKEVNDEFKNSESPEIDLLAGSELAKEFMRLWEDHKEGNGPMGSFLGRALNPVSLDVMRITVRLGWEYNESDENVLKLKEIIGAGWFGERIIKLAQNAKDGDTKEPLEEGSEPSDN
;
A
#
# COMPACT_ATOMS: atom_id res chain seq x y z
N THR A 1 -25.03 -3.28 12.21
CA THR A 1 -23.81 -3.38 13.04
C THR A 1 -22.62 -3.15 12.12
N GLN A 2 -21.65 -2.29 12.46
CA GLN A 2 -20.61 -1.89 11.50
C GLN A 2 -19.75 -3.10 11.07
N PHE A 3 -19.75 -3.36 9.76
CA PHE A 3 -19.01 -4.44 9.09
C PHE A 3 -17.63 -3.98 8.59
N ILE A 4 -17.15 -2.86 9.12
CA ILE A 4 -15.91 -2.20 8.72
C ILE A 4 -14.91 -2.35 9.87
N ASP A 5 -13.70 -2.78 9.56
CA ASP A 5 -12.59 -2.86 10.52
C ASP A 5 -12.19 -1.44 10.94
N ARG A 6 -12.00 -1.23 12.25
CA ARG A 6 -11.56 0.05 12.83
C ARG A 6 -12.40 1.27 12.43
N SER A 7 -13.69 1.07 12.18
CA SER A 7 -14.61 2.14 11.76
C SER A 7 -14.61 3.36 12.69
N ALA A 8 -14.51 3.17 14.01
CA ALA A 8 -14.46 4.25 14.99
C ALA A 8 -13.23 5.14 14.77
N ASP A 9 -12.05 4.53 14.63
CA ASP A 9 -10.77 5.21 14.43
C ASP A 9 -10.71 5.95 13.09
N LEU A 10 -11.29 5.35 12.04
CA LEU A 10 -11.14 5.82 10.66
C LEU A 10 -12.23 6.81 10.24
N SER A 11 -13.37 6.83 10.92
CA SER A 11 -14.57 7.58 10.51
C SER A 11 -14.31 9.05 10.16
N LEU A 12 -13.56 9.77 11.00
CA LEU A 12 -13.28 11.20 10.78
C LEU A 12 -12.34 11.43 9.59
N ALA A 13 -11.25 10.67 9.51
CA ALA A 13 -10.27 10.78 8.44
C ALA A 13 -10.90 10.47 7.06
N PHE A 14 -11.66 9.38 6.98
CA PHE A 14 -12.40 9.00 5.78
C PHE A 14 -13.44 10.05 5.40
N THR A 15 -14.23 10.52 6.36
CA THR A 15 -15.26 11.54 6.08
C THR A 15 -14.64 12.80 5.51
N ASN A 16 -13.50 13.24 6.03
CA ASN A 16 -12.81 14.43 5.51
C ASN A 16 -12.26 14.19 4.10
N PHE A 17 -11.59 13.06 3.85
CA PHE A 17 -11.01 12.75 2.54
C PHE A 17 -12.09 12.55 1.46
N TYR A 18 -13.11 11.75 1.75
CA TYR A 18 -14.17 11.39 0.79
C TYR A 18 -15.21 12.49 0.57
N ARG A 19 -15.20 13.57 1.37
CA ARG A 19 -15.97 14.79 1.07
C ARG A 19 -15.53 15.43 -0.24
N GLU A 20 -14.22 15.41 -0.50
CA GLU A 20 -13.60 16.01 -1.69
C GLU A 20 -13.23 14.97 -2.76
N ASN A 21 -13.23 13.68 -2.42
CA ASN A 21 -12.87 12.58 -3.31
C ASN A 21 -13.97 11.50 -3.32
N PRO A 22 -15.14 11.73 -3.95
CA PRO A 22 -16.27 10.81 -3.86
C PRO A 22 -15.90 9.38 -4.32
N PHE A 23 -16.26 8.38 -3.52
CA PHE A 23 -16.05 6.98 -3.90
C PHE A 23 -17.06 6.55 -4.96
N ALA A 24 -16.59 5.91 -6.03
CA ALA A 24 -17.43 5.55 -7.17
C ALA A 24 -18.49 4.50 -6.80
N ARG A 25 -19.72 4.72 -7.26
CA ARG A 25 -20.81 3.75 -7.17
C ARG A 25 -20.75 2.77 -8.34
N ALA A 26 -21.01 1.50 -8.06
CA ALA A 26 -21.16 0.48 -9.09
C ALA A 26 -22.33 0.79 -10.03
N SER A 27 -22.18 0.44 -11.31
CA SER A 27 -23.30 0.41 -12.25
C SER A 27 -24.06 -0.90 -12.10
N GLY A 28 -25.25 -0.85 -11.52
CA GLY A 28 -26.08 -2.05 -11.34
C GLY A 28 -25.54 -3.03 -10.31
N GLU A 29 -25.79 -4.32 -10.54
CA GLU A 29 -25.40 -5.41 -9.63
C GLU A 29 -23.92 -5.77 -9.78
N LEU A 30 -23.28 -6.06 -8.65
CA LEU A 30 -21.89 -6.52 -8.60
C LEU A 30 -21.85 -8.05 -8.66
N THR A 31 -21.07 -8.58 -9.60
CA THR A 31 -20.78 -10.02 -9.70
C THR A 31 -19.38 -10.30 -9.17
N GLN A 32 -19.24 -11.27 -8.26
CA GLN A 32 -17.93 -11.71 -7.80
C GLN A 32 -17.21 -12.45 -8.93
N ILE A 33 -16.00 -12.02 -9.26
CA ILE A 33 -15.18 -12.59 -10.34
C ILE A 33 -13.84 -13.14 -9.85
N GLY A 34 -13.55 -13.03 -8.56
CA GLY A 34 -12.35 -13.60 -7.97
C GLY A 34 -12.40 -13.58 -6.44
N GLU A 35 -11.69 -14.52 -5.84
CA GLU A 35 -11.50 -14.61 -4.41
C GLU A 35 -10.14 -15.24 -4.07
N ASN A 36 -9.62 -14.92 -2.89
CA ASN A 36 -8.37 -15.47 -2.39
C ASN A 36 -8.36 -15.45 -0.86
N LEU A 37 -7.88 -16.52 -0.24
CA LEU A 37 -7.70 -16.60 1.20
C LEU A 37 -6.26 -16.21 1.54
N LEU A 38 -6.11 -15.16 2.35
CA LEU A 38 -4.83 -14.75 2.90
C LEU A 38 -4.60 -15.40 4.26
N LYS A 39 -3.41 -15.97 4.43
CA LYS A 39 -2.85 -16.29 5.73
C LYS A 39 -2.00 -15.11 6.17
N LEU A 40 -2.53 -14.32 7.07
CA LEU A 40 -1.84 -13.17 7.64
C LEU A 40 -0.96 -13.65 8.82
N PRO A 41 0.01 -12.83 9.26
CA PRO A 41 0.83 -13.15 10.43
C PRO A 41 0.00 -13.47 11.68
N ASP A 42 0.60 -14.18 12.63
CA ASP A 42 -0.03 -14.65 13.88
C ASP A 42 -1.28 -15.55 13.65
N GLY A 43 -1.37 -16.13 12.46
CA GLY A 43 -2.46 -16.99 12.02
C GLY A 43 -3.75 -16.25 11.66
N GLU A 44 -3.73 -14.91 11.65
CA GLU A 44 -4.88 -14.11 11.24
C GLU A 44 -5.34 -14.46 9.81
N LEU A 45 -6.63 -14.33 9.54
CA LEU A 45 -7.22 -14.71 8.25
C LEU A 45 -7.80 -13.49 7.54
N GLY A 46 -7.49 -13.39 6.25
CA GLY A 46 -8.06 -12.41 5.36
C GLY A 46 -8.73 -13.08 4.15
N VAL A 47 -9.81 -12.50 3.62
CA VAL A 47 -10.41 -12.91 2.36
C VAL A 47 -10.42 -11.72 1.43
N GLU A 48 -9.75 -11.87 0.30
CA GLU A 48 -9.82 -10.92 -0.80
C GLU A 48 -10.94 -11.34 -1.76
N SER A 49 -11.61 -10.35 -2.34
CA SER A 49 -12.61 -10.56 -3.38
C SER A 49 -12.53 -9.46 -4.44
N ILE A 50 -12.77 -9.85 -5.69
CA ILE A 50 -12.90 -8.93 -6.82
C ILE A 50 -14.33 -9.02 -7.34
N TRP A 51 -14.91 -7.85 -7.56
CA TRP A 51 -16.28 -7.70 -8.06
C TRP A 51 -16.25 -6.90 -9.35
N SER A 52 -17.04 -7.29 -10.33
CA SER A 52 -17.27 -6.53 -11.56
C SER A 52 -18.69 -6.00 -11.57
N ASP A 53 -18.86 -4.76 -11.99
CA ASP A 53 -20.18 -4.24 -12.33
C ASP A 53 -20.57 -4.58 -13.78
N VAL A 54 -21.77 -4.20 -14.19
CA VAL A 54 -22.31 -4.50 -15.53
C VAL A 54 -21.59 -3.77 -16.66
N GLU A 55 -20.83 -2.72 -16.35
CA GLU A 55 -20.01 -1.96 -17.30
C GLU A 55 -18.56 -2.50 -17.35
N GLY A 56 -18.23 -3.49 -16.52
CA GLY A 56 -16.91 -4.13 -16.48
C GLY A 56 -15.90 -3.46 -15.55
N TYR A 57 -16.30 -2.44 -14.79
CA TYR A 57 -15.44 -1.83 -13.78
C TYR A 57 -15.26 -2.78 -12.60
N LYS A 58 -14.10 -2.69 -11.92
CA LYS A 58 -13.72 -3.66 -10.88
C LYS A 58 -13.53 -3.01 -9.51
N TRP A 59 -14.05 -3.68 -8.48
CA TRP A 59 -13.85 -3.36 -7.06
C TRP A 59 -13.06 -4.47 -6.40
N GLY A 60 -12.08 -4.10 -5.58
CA GLY A 60 -11.40 -5.02 -4.67
C GLY A 60 -11.83 -4.78 -3.24
N ALA A 61 -12.07 -5.85 -2.51
CA ALA A 61 -12.31 -5.78 -1.07
C ALA A 61 -11.44 -6.81 -0.36
N LEU A 62 -10.88 -6.42 0.77
CA LEU A 62 -10.25 -7.31 1.73
C LEU A 62 -11.10 -7.34 2.99
N TYR A 63 -11.43 -8.53 3.46
CA TYR A 63 -12.12 -8.75 4.72
C TYR A 63 -11.18 -9.45 5.69
N ILE A 64 -11.11 -8.98 6.92
CA ILE A 64 -10.31 -9.56 8.00
C ILE A 64 -11.26 -10.26 8.97
N LEU A 65 -10.88 -11.45 9.44
CA LEU A 65 -11.63 -12.14 10.48
C LEU A 65 -11.45 -11.44 11.83
N ASP A 66 -12.53 -10.93 12.39
CA ASP A 66 -12.59 -10.58 13.81
C ASP A 66 -12.90 -11.87 14.60
N ARG A 67 -11.85 -12.46 15.17
CA ARG A 67 -11.94 -13.69 15.94
C ARG A 67 -12.77 -13.55 17.22
N THR A 68 -12.89 -12.33 17.76
CA THR A 68 -13.63 -12.07 19.01
C THR A 68 -15.11 -12.40 18.87
N ASN A 69 -15.67 -12.13 17.69
CA ASN A 69 -17.09 -12.35 17.39
C ASN A 69 -17.30 -13.23 16.15
N SER A 70 -16.23 -13.83 15.61
CA SER A 70 -16.25 -14.67 14.41
C SER A 70 -16.92 -14.00 13.21
N SER A 71 -16.69 -12.70 13.01
CA SER A 71 -17.27 -11.95 11.90
C SER A 71 -16.23 -11.39 10.94
N TRP A 72 -16.56 -11.34 9.66
CA TRP A 72 -15.73 -10.70 8.64
C TRP A 72 -15.92 -9.19 8.66
N LYS A 73 -14.81 -8.45 8.73
CA LYS A 73 -14.77 -7.00 8.73
C LYS A 73 -14.03 -6.50 7.49
N LEU A 74 -14.64 -5.61 6.73
CA LEU A 74 -14.02 -4.96 5.59
C LEU A 74 -12.85 -4.10 6.06
N ASP A 75 -11.66 -4.35 5.54
CA ASP A 75 -10.52 -3.44 5.62
C ASP A 75 -10.84 -2.19 4.78
N TRP A 76 -11.28 -1.14 5.46
CA TRP A 76 -11.73 0.08 4.79
C TRP A 76 -10.59 0.77 4.05
N GLU A 77 -9.39 0.72 4.62
CA GLU A 77 -8.20 1.37 4.09
C GLU A 77 -7.73 0.71 2.78
N ASN A 78 -7.94 -0.59 2.65
CA ASN A 78 -7.71 -1.29 1.39
C ASN A 78 -8.83 -1.05 0.36
N PHE A 79 -10.10 -1.12 0.79
CA PHE A 79 -11.27 -0.95 -0.08
C PHE A 79 -11.40 0.45 -0.66
N ALA A 80 -11.14 1.45 0.17
CA ALA A 80 -11.25 2.86 -0.12
C ALA A 80 -9.98 3.56 0.38
N PRO A 81 -8.87 3.47 -0.39
CA PRO A 81 -7.60 4.05 -0.01
C PRO A 81 -7.69 5.55 0.21
N TYR A 82 -7.47 5.98 1.45
CA TYR A 82 -7.31 7.38 1.79
C TYR A 82 -5.83 7.72 2.01
N SER A 83 -5.51 9.00 1.86
CA SER A 83 -4.23 9.59 2.23
C SER A 83 -4.47 10.71 3.26
N THR A 84 -3.48 11.00 4.10
CA THR A 84 -3.60 12.06 5.12
C THR A 84 -3.69 13.46 4.51
N GLU A 85 -3.29 13.60 3.25
CA GLU A 85 -3.33 14.83 2.46
C GLU A 85 -3.79 14.49 1.03
N SER A 86 -4.38 15.47 0.35
CA SER A 86 -4.74 15.32 -1.07
C SER A 86 -3.47 15.26 -1.93
N TRP A 87 -3.33 14.21 -2.75
CA TRP A 87 -2.14 14.02 -3.58
C TRP A 87 -1.85 15.22 -4.52
N PRO A 88 -2.81 15.74 -5.29
CA PRO A 88 -2.59 16.95 -6.10
C PRO A 88 -2.20 18.18 -5.28
N ARG A 89 -2.73 18.35 -4.06
CA ARG A 89 -2.36 19.48 -3.20
C ARG A 89 -0.92 19.35 -2.70
N PHE A 90 -0.55 18.15 -2.25
CA PHE A 90 0.78 17.83 -1.74
C PHE A 90 1.86 17.94 -2.82
N ILE A 91 1.64 17.37 -4.00
CA ILE A 91 2.66 17.34 -5.06
C ILE A 91 2.89 18.71 -5.68
N ASN A 92 1.85 19.54 -5.77
CA ASN A 92 1.95 20.92 -6.27
C ASN A 92 2.31 21.92 -5.16
N GLN A 93 2.55 21.46 -3.93
CA GLN A 93 2.91 22.29 -2.77
C GLN A 93 1.99 23.50 -2.60
N LEU A 94 0.68 23.29 -2.78
CA LEU A 94 -0.29 24.38 -2.69
C LEU A 94 -0.29 25.00 -1.29
N GLU A 95 -0.70 26.26 -1.19
CA GLU A 95 -0.78 26.95 0.11
C GLU A 95 -1.65 26.15 1.10
N GLY A 96 -1.14 26.00 2.31
CA GLY A 96 -1.75 25.21 3.38
C GLY A 96 -1.63 23.68 3.21
N SER A 97 -0.86 23.19 2.24
CA SER A 97 -0.51 21.76 2.16
C SER A 97 0.49 21.35 3.25
N SER A 98 0.35 20.12 3.72
CA SER A 98 1.29 19.54 4.68
C SER A 98 2.67 19.31 4.05
N LYS A 99 3.75 19.56 4.79
CA LYS A 99 5.13 19.26 4.32
C LYS A 99 5.40 17.76 4.22
N GLU A 100 4.69 16.96 5.00
CA GLU A 100 4.77 15.51 5.00
C GLU A 100 3.37 14.90 4.99
N GLY A 101 3.25 13.68 4.45
CA GLY A 101 2.00 12.96 4.46
C GLY A 101 2.19 11.45 4.31
N THR A 102 1.20 10.69 4.75
CA THR A 102 1.10 9.25 4.52
C THR A 102 0.14 9.00 3.36
N PHE A 103 0.60 8.25 2.37
CA PHE A 103 -0.10 8.06 1.12
C PHE A 103 -0.18 6.58 0.73
N ARG A 104 -1.31 6.22 0.13
CA ARG A 104 -1.52 4.95 -0.57
C ARG A 104 -1.42 5.21 -2.06
N LEU A 105 -0.30 4.84 -2.65
CA LEU A 105 0.06 5.22 -4.02
C LEU A 105 0.36 4.00 -4.87
N LEU A 106 0.39 4.24 -6.18
CA LEU A 106 1.09 3.39 -7.11
C LEU A 106 2.54 3.87 -7.22
N VAL A 107 3.50 2.94 -7.24
CA VAL A 107 4.92 3.24 -7.41
C VAL A 107 5.47 2.49 -8.62
N ARG A 108 6.36 3.15 -9.35
CA ARG A 108 7.12 2.58 -10.47
C ARG A 108 8.61 2.76 -10.23
N LYS A 109 9.39 1.69 -10.40
CA LYS A 109 10.83 1.80 -10.59
C LYS A 109 11.13 2.37 -11.98
N ARG A 110 11.82 3.49 -12.03
CA ARG A 110 12.35 4.09 -13.27
C ARG A 110 13.55 3.27 -13.76
N ARG A 111 13.82 3.36 -15.05
CA ARG A 111 15.05 2.81 -15.61
C ARG A 111 16.20 3.75 -15.23
N THR A 112 17.19 3.25 -14.52
CA THR A 112 18.45 3.96 -14.28
C THR A 112 19.54 3.41 -15.20
N ALA A 113 20.63 4.16 -15.38
CA ALA A 113 21.79 3.67 -16.12
C ALA A 113 22.62 2.66 -15.30
N ASP A 114 22.58 2.78 -13.97
CA ASP A 114 23.32 1.94 -13.04
C ASP A 114 22.56 1.81 -11.71
N ASP A 115 21.80 0.72 -11.58
CA ASP A 115 21.04 0.39 -10.38
C ASP A 115 21.93 0.02 -9.19
N SER A 116 23.24 -0.18 -9.40
CA SER A 116 24.18 -0.47 -8.30
C SER A 116 24.51 0.76 -7.45
N ASN A 117 24.30 1.96 -8.00
CA ASN A 117 24.55 3.22 -7.30
C ASN A 117 23.25 3.80 -6.70
N LYS A 118 22.20 3.92 -7.51
CA LYS A 118 20.92 4.47 -7.09
C LYS A 118 19.75 3.78 -7.78
N ILE A 119 18.61 3.79 -7.11
CA ILE A 119 17.32 3.45 -7.72
C ILE A 119 16.45 4.70 -7.74
N SER A 120 15.70 4.86 -8.83
CA SER A 120 14.88 6.04 -9.06
C SER A 120 13.41 5.65 -9.13
N LEU A 121 12.56 6.37 -8.40
CA LEU A 121 11.16 6.04 -8.20
C LEU A 121 10.24 7.18 -8.65
N SER A 122 9.08 6.82 -9.18
CA SER A 122 7.97 7.76 -9.41
C SER A 122 6.70 7.22 -8.78
N PHE A 123 5.91 8.11 -8.19
CA PHE A 123 4.65 7.78 -7.55
C PHE A 123 3.47 8.38 -8.31
N TYR A 124 2.33 7.72 -8.23
CA TYR A 124 1.07 8.15 -8.83
C TYR A 124 -0.06 7.96 -7.85
N ARG A 125 -1.10 8.80 -7.94
CA ARG A 125 -2.36 8.53 -7.24
C ARG A 125 -2.97 7.20 -7.74
N PRO A 126 -3.78 6.53 -6.91
CA PRO A 126 -4.66 5.47 -7.38
C PRO A 126 -5.57 5.96 -8.54
N PRO A 127 -5.82 5.13 -9.57
CA PRO A 127 -6.84 5.42 -10.57
C PRO A 127 -8.22 5.42 -9.91
N ASN A 128 -9.13 6.30 -10.36
CA ASN A 128 -10.53 6.15 -9.97
C ASN A 128 -11.09 4.86 -10.59
N ILE A 129 -12.05 4.21 -9.92
CA ILE A 129 -12.60 2.94 -10.40
C ILE A 129 -13.20 3.06 -11.81
N LYS A 130 -13.84 4.19 -12.10
CA LYS A 130 -14.44 4.53 -13.40
C LYS A 130 -13.58 5.51 -14.19
N GLU A 131 -12.28 5.51 -13.95
CA GLU A 131 -11.35 6.35 -14.70
C GLU A 131 -11.19 5.84 -16.14
N VAL A 132 -11.13 6.78 -17.07
CA VAL A 132 -10.88 6.52 -18.49
C VAL A 132 -9.54 7.15 -18.89
N ASN A 133 -8.94 6.67 -19.98
CA ASN A 133 -7.75 7.27 -20.60
C ASN A 133 -6.49 7.36 -19.72
N ASP A 134 -6.38 6.53 -18.67
CA ASP A 134 -5.23 6.52 -17.75
C ASP A 134 -4.88 7.91 -17.14
N GLU A 135 -5.88 8.72 -16.79
CA GLU A 135 -5.67 10.07 -16.24
C GLU A 135 -4.75 10.12 -15.01
N PHE A 136 -4.65 9.03 -14.24
CA PHE A 136 -3.74 8.89 -13.10
C PHE A 136 -2.28 9.14 -13.50
N LYS A 137 -1.89 8.91 -14.76
CA LYS A 137 -0.54 9.18 -15.26
C LYS A 137 -0.15 10.65 -15.14
N ASN A 138 -1.13 11.57 -15.22
CA ASN A 138 -0.91 13.01 -15.06
C ASN A 138 -0.61 13.41 -13.61
N SER A 139 -0.67 12.47 -12.66
CA SER A 139 -0.38 12.69 -11.25
C SER A 139 1.04 12.29 -10.85
N GLU A 140 1.91 12.00 -11.82
CA GLU A 140 3.27 11.55 -11.55
C GLU A 140 4.03 12.51 -10.63
N SER A 141 4.68 11.97 -9.60
CA SER A 141 5.60 12.74 -8.76
C SER A 141 6.88 13.10 -9.52
N PRO A 142 7.63 14.13 -9.07
CA PRO A 142 9.05 14.21 -9.37
C PRO A 142 9.76 12.89 -9.03
N GLU A 143 10.86 12.63 -9.72
CA GLU A 143 11.69 11.45 -9.48
C GLU A 143 12.34 11.53 -8.11
N ILE A 144 12.28 10.43 -7.35
CA ILE A 144 12.96 10.28 -6.07
C ILE A 144 14.10 9.29 -6.26
N ASP A 145 15.31 9.74 -6.00
CA ASP A 145 16.50 8.89 -5.97
C ASP A 145 16.75 8.34 -4.57
N LEU A 146 16.93 7.02 -4.48
CA LEU A 146 17.41 6.32 -3.30
C LEU A 146 18.78 5.73 -3.58
N LEU A 147 19.72 5.88 -2.66
CA LEU A 147 21.02 5.21 -2.75
C LEU A 147 20.80 3.70 -2.61
N ALA A 148 21.34 2.89 -3.53
CA ALA A 148 21.05 1.46 -3.63
C ALA A 148 21.36 0.66 -2.35
N GLY A 149 22.35 1.11 -1.56
CA GLY A 149 22.73 0.49 -0.29
C GLY A 149 21.91 0.95 0.93
N SER A 150 21.02 1.93 0.78
CA SER A 150 20.18 2.40 1.89
C SER A 150 19.12 1.36 2.28
N GLU A 151 18.69 1.35 3.54
CA GLU A 151 17.65 0.42 4.01
C GLU A 151 16.33 0.60 3.24
N LEU A 152 15.95 1.83 2.91
CA LEU A 152 14.79 2.11 2.06
C LEU A 152 14.94 1.51 0.65
N ALA A 153 16.13 1.60 0.04
CA ALA A 153 16.35 1.03 -1.28
C ALA A 153 16.30 -0.50 -1.26
N LYS A 154 16.92 -1.13 -0.25
CA LYS A 154 16.88 -2.59 -0.06
C LYS A 154 15.46 -3.08 0.15
N GLU A 155 14.68 -2.43 1.03
CA GLU A 155 13.30 -2.79 1.27
C GLU A 155 12.44 -2.59 0.02
N PHE A 156 12.60 -1.46 -0.68
CA PHE A 156 11.89 -1.23 -1.93
C PHE A 156 12.21 -2.29 -2.97
N MET A 157 13.49 -2.60 -3.21
CA MET A 157 13.89 -3.58 -4.22
C MET A 157 13.37 -4.97 -3.89
N ARG A 158 13.39 -5.37 -2.62
CA ARG A 158 12.76 -6.64 -2.21
C ARG A 158 11.28 -6.69 -2.61
N LEU A 159 10.52 -5.65 -2.28
CA LEU A 159 9.09 -5.56 -2.65
C LEU A 159 8.88 -5.50 -4.17
N TRP A 160 9.77 -4.80 -4.88
CA TRP A 160 9.69 -4.66 -6.32
C TRP A 160 9.95 -5.98 -7.04
N GLU A 161 10.98 -6.74 -6.65
CA GLU A 161 11.25 -8.06 -7.22
C GLU A 161 10.11 -9.05 -6.93
N ASP A 162 9.56 -9.05 -5.70
CA ASP A 162 8.35 -9.84 -5.38
C ASP A 162 7.22 -9.50 -6.37
N HIS A 163 6.96 -8.21 -6.62
CA HIS A 163 5.97 -7.76 -7.60
C HIS A 163 6.31 -8.22 -9.03
N LYS A 164 7.57 -8.18 -9.45
CA LYS A 164 8.02 -8.64 -10.78
C LYS A 164 7.81 -10.14 -10.98
N GLU A 165 7.98 -10.93 -9.93
CA GLU A 165 7.71 -12.37 -9.93
C GLU A 165 6.21 -12.70 -9.81
N GLY A 166 5.36 -11.69 -9.59
CA GLY A 166 3.93 -11.86 -9.40
C GLY A 166 3.53 -12.32 -7.99
N ASN A 167 4.48 -12.26 -7.05
CA ASN A 167 4.32 -12.56 -5.64
C ASN A 167 3.77 -11.32 -4.92
N GLY A 168 2.46 -11.27 -4.75
CA GLY A 168 1.86 -10.20 -3.95
C GLY A 168 2.15 -10.36 -2.46
N PRO A 169 2.17 -9.25 -1.70
CA PRO A 169 2.45 -9.30 -0.27
C PRO A 169 1.45 -10.20 0.46
N MET A 170 1.96 -11.14 1.26
CA MET A 170 1.17 -12.17 1.96
C MET A 170 0.28 -13.03 1.04
N GLY A 171 0.66 -13.16 -0.24
CA GLY A 171 -0.11 -13.89 -1.25
C GLY A 171 -1.28 -13.10 -1.85
N SER A 172 -1.35 -11.79 -1.61
CA SER A 172 -2.40 -10.92 -2.16
C SER A 172 -2.43 -10.92 -3.69
N PHE A 173 -3.63 -10.97 -4.27
CA PHE A 173 -3.81 -10.83 -5.72
C PHE A 173 -4.43 -9.50 -6.14
N LEU A 174 -4.83 -8.64 -5.19
CA LEU A 174 -5.54 -7.38 -5.49
C LEU A 174 -4.72 -6.45 -6.38
N GLY A 175 -3.41 -6.32 -6.15
CA GLY A 175 -2.53 -5.52 -7.00
C GLY A 175 -2.57 -5.99 -8.45
N ARG A 176 -2.33 -7.28 -8.68
CA ARG A 176 -2.35 -7.88 -10.03
C ARG A 176 -3.72 -7.77 -10.70
N ALA A 177 -4.80 -7.90 -9.94
CA ALA A 177 -6.16 -7.89 -10.49
C ALA A 177 -6.67 -6.49 -10.86
N LEU A 178 -6.18 -5.45 -10.21
CA LEU A 178 -6.76 -4.11 -10.24
C LEU A 178 -5.79 -2.99 -10.63
N ASN A 179 -4.47 -3.24 -10.66
CA ASN A 179 -3.53 -2.23 -11.12
C ASN A 179 -3.74 -1.95 -12.61
N PRO A 180 -3.51 -0.71 -13.06
CA PRO A 180 -3.60 -0.37 -14.47
C PRO A 180 -2.56 -1.16 -15.26
N VAL A 181 -3.00 -1.83 -16.32
CA VAL A 181 -2.10 -2.63 -17.20
C VAL A 181 -1.20 -1.77 -18.07
N SER A 182 -1.48 -0.47 -18.14
CA SER A 182 -0.81 0.49 -19.02
C SER A 182 0.57 0.93 -18.50
N LEU A 183 0.91 0.60 -17.25
CA LEU A 183 2.22 0.82 -16.63
C LEU A 183 2.56 -0.32 -15.66
N ASP A 184 3.83 -0.70 -15.59
CA ASP A 184 4.31 -1.61 -14.55
C ASP A 184 4.43 -0.84 -13.22
N VAL A 185 3.43 -1.04 -12.36
CA VAL A 185 3.28 -0.34 -11.08
C VAL A 185 2.90 -1.31 -9.97
N MET A 186 3.41 -1.05 -8.78
CA MET A 186 3.08 -1.76 -7.54
C MET A 186 2.28 -0.84 -6.62
N ARG A 187 1.39 -1.41 -5.80
CA ARG A 187 0.71 -0.68 -4.72
C ARG A 187 1.61 -0.58 -3.50
N ILE A 188 1.69 0.60 -2.89
CA ILE A 188 2.52 0.81 -1.70
C ILE A 188 1.89 1.84 -0.77
N THR A 189 2.14 1.70 0.53
CA THR A 189 1.83 2.69 1.55
C THR A 189 3.13 3.31 2.05
N VAL A 190 3.27 4.62 1.91
CA VAL A 190 4.53 5.34 2.15
C VAL A 190 4.29 6.64 2.92
N ARG A 191 5.32 7.08 3.64
CA ARG A 191 5.44 8.48 4.09
C ARG A 191 6.34 9.23 3.12
N LEU A 192 5.84 10.36 2.62
CA LEU A 192 6.58 11.26 1.73
C LEU A 192 6.70 12.63 2.40
N GLY A 193 7.78 13.34 2.10
CA GLY A 193 8.02 14.68 2.61
C GLY A 193 8.80 15.56 1.64
N TRP A 194 8.53 16.86 1.66
CA TRP A 194 9.28 17.88 0.94
C TRP A 194 10.37 18.46 1.83
N GLU A 195 11.61 18.45 1.36
CA GLU A 195 12.77 18.97 2.09
C GLU A 195 13.73 19.74 1.19
N TYR A 196 14.37 20.76 1.77
CA TYR A 196 15.47 21.45 1.11
C TYR A 196 16.73 20.60 1.12
N ASN A 197 17.34 20.41 -0.06
CA ASN A 197 18.64 19.77 -0.19
C ASN A 197 19.79 20.75 0.12
N GLU A 198 21.04 20.29 0.02
CA GLU A 198 22.24 21.12 0.27
C GLU A 198 22.38 22.30 -0.71
N SER A 199 21.67 22.27 -1.84
CA SER A 199 21.62 23.34 -2.83
C SER A 199 20.40 24.25 -2.66
N ASP A 200 19.71 24.17 -1.53
CA ASP A 200 18.49 24.93 -1.20
C ASP A 200 17.33 24.71 -2.18
N GLU A 201 17.30 23.53 -2.83
CA GLU A 201 16.19 23.12 -3.69
C GLU A 201 15.22 22.25 -2.88
N ASN A 202 13.93 22.56 -2.95
CA ASN A 202 12.91 21.76 -2.31
C ASN A 202 12.63 20.49 -3.13
N VAL A 203 12.99 19.34 -2.58
CA VAL A 203 12.94 18.04 -3.24
C VAL A 203 12.02 17.09 -2.50
N LEU A 204 11.34 16.23 -3.25
CA LEU A 204 10.49 15.18 -2.69
C LEU A 204 11.37 14.03 -2.19
N LYS A 205 11.11 13.56 -0.97
CA LYS A 205 11.82 12.46 -0.33
C LYS A 205 10.85 11.37 0.10
N LEU A 206 11.25 10.12 -0.16
CA LEU A 206 10.66 8.96 0.48
C LEU A 206 11.22 8.87 1.91
N LYS A 207 10.35 9.01 2.90
CA LYS A 207 10.70 8.99 4.32
C LYS A 207 10.64 7.59 4.89
N GLU A 208 9.60 6.86 4.51
CA GLU A 208 9.30 5.55 5.10
C GLU A 208 8.48 4.72 4.10
N ILE A 209 8.79 3.43 4.01
CA ILE A 209 7.90 2.42 3.42
C ILE A 209 7.10 1.85 4.58
N ILE A 210 5.87 2.28 4.73
CA ILE A 210 5.01 1.88 5.86
C ILE A 210 4.50 0.45 5.63
N GLY A 211 4.15 0.11 4.40
CA GLY A 211 3.67 -1.22 4.07
C GLY A 211 3.60 -1.52 2.58
N ALA A 212 3.73 -2.80 2.26
CA ALA A 212 3.47 -3.32 0.93
C ALA A 212 1.96 -3.31 0.63
N GLY A 213 1.56 -2.94 -0.57
CA GLY A 213 0.14 -2.82 -0.90
C GLY A 213 -0.56 -1.66 -0.20
N TRP A 214 -1.88 -1.77 -0.09
CA TRP A 214 -2.76 -0.78 0.56
C TRP A 214 -3.49 -1.38 1.77
N PHE A 215 -2.90 -2.38 2.42
CA PHE A 215 -3.48 -2.96 3.63
C PHE A 215 -3.73 -1.88 4.70
N GLY A 216 -4.75 -2.11 5.52
CA GLY A 216 -5.01 -1.31 6.70
C GLY A 216 -3.94 -1.47 7.76
N GLU A 217 -3.88 -0.50 8.66
CA GLU A 217 -2.82 -0.41 9.68
C GLU A 217 -2.80 -1.62 10.62
N ARG A 218 -3.93 -2.32 10.83
CA ARG A 218 -3.96 -3.58 11.59
C ARG A 218 -3.04 -4.63 10.96
N ILE A 219 -3.16 -4.86 9.66
CA ILE A 219 -2.36 -5.85 8.94
C ILE A 219 -0.90 -5.41 8.85
N ILE A 220 -0.66 -4.12 8.61
CA ILE A 220 0.69 -3.56 8.56
C ILE A 220 1.42 -3.83 9.89
N LYS A 221 0.77 -3.57 11.04
CA LYS A 221 1.35 -3.86 12.37
C LYS A 221 1.62 -5.34 12.58
N LEU A 222 0.71 -6.22 12.15
CA LEU A 222 0.93 -7.67 12.23
C LEU A 222 2.19 -8.09 11.44
N ALA A 223 2.36 -7.55 10.22
CA ALA A 223 3.52 -7.84 9.39
C ALA A 223 4.83 -7.28 9.98
N GLN A 224 4.79 -6.09 10.57
CA GLN A 224 5.95 -5.49 11.24
C GLN A 224 6.36 -6.30 12.48
N ASN A 225 5.40 -6.66 13.34
CA ASN A 225 5.66 -7.44 14.55
C ASN A 225 6.25 -8.82 14.23
N ALA A 226 5.77 -9.48 13.16
CA ALA A 226 6.32 -10.77 12.74
C ALA A 226 7.77 -10.65 12.26
N LYS A 227 8.09 -9.63 11.46
CA LYS A 227 9.48 -9.33 11.07
C LYS A 227 10.37 -9.09 12.29
N ASP A 228 9.90 -8.29 13.24
CA ASP A 228 10.66 -7.98 14.47
C ASP A 228 10.83 -9.20 15.38
N GLY A 229 9.86 -10.10 15.41
CA GLY A 229 9.90 -11.38 16.13
C GLY A 229 10.94 -12.33 15.55
N ASP A 230 10.93 -12.51 14.22
CA ASP A 230 11.92 -13.33 13.50
C ASP A 230 13.36 -12.81 13.69
N THR A 231 13.52 -11.49 13.91
CA THR A 231 14.84 -10.87 14.13
C THR A 231 15.32 -11.01 15.59
N LYS A 232 14.45 -11.43 16.52
CA LYS A 232 14.72 -11.50 17.97
C LYS A 232 14.88 -12.90 18.54
N GLU A 233 14.83 -13.97 17.73
CA GLU A 233 15.21 -15.31 18.16
C GLU A 233 16.71 -15.58 17.86
N PRO A 234 17.65 -15.36 18.81
CA PRO A 234 18.85 -16.15 18.82
C PRO A 234 18.45 -17.57 19.25
N LEU A 235 18.79 -18.55 18.43
CA LEU A 235 18.78 -19.96 18.79
C LEU A 235 19.56 -20.10 20.11
N GLU A 236 18.86 -20.39 21.21
CA GLU A 236 19.53 -21.00 22.36
C GLU A 236 20.01 -22.37 21.88
N GLU A 237 21.30 -22.45 21.52
CA GLU A 237 21.99 -23.72 21.32
C GLU A 237 21.78 -24.57 22.56
N GLY A 238 21.06 -25.67 22.36
CA GLY A 238 20.77 -26.65 23.39
C GLY A 238 22.04 -27.06 24.10
N SER A 239 22.00 -26.96 25.42
CA SER A 239 23.04 -27.43 26.32
C SER A 239 23.28 -28.92 26.07
N GLU A 240 24.53 -29.29 25.73
CA GLU A 240 24.95 -30.68 25.66
C GLU A 240 24.71 -31.38 27.01
N PRO A 241 24.30 -32.67 27.01
CA PRO A 241 24.10 -33.42 28.23
C PRO A 241 25.44 -33.69 28.92
N SER A 242 25.50 -33.49 30.23
CA SER A 242 26.60 -34.01 31.04
C SER A 242 26.38 -35.50 31.27
N ASP A 243 27.30 -36.31 30.73
CA ASP A 243 27.41 -37.74 31.03
C ASP A 243 27.70 -37.94 32.52
N ASN A 244 26.97 -38.87 33.13
CA ASN A 244 27.27 -39.49 34.43
C ASN A 244 27.19 -41.01 34.29
#